data_AF-A0A8T7MMH3-F1
#
_entry.id   AF-A0A8T7MMH3-F1
#
_cell.length_a   1.000
_cell.length_b   1.000
_cell.length_c   1.000
_cell.angle_alpha   90.00
_cell.angle_beta   90.00
_cell.angle_gamma   90.00
#
_symmetry.space_group_name_H-M   'P 1'
#
loop_
_entity.id
_entity.type
_entity.pdbx_description
1 polymer ?
#
loop_
_entity_poly.entity_id
_entity_poly.type
_entity_poly.pdbx_seq_one_letter_code
_entity_poly.pdbx_strand_id
1 'polypeptide(L)'
;MEKEQQQEAYLFQVTNHHLSGAGIPPQVDDKQAGRYLGYFENEYSEQLIFIYDYSSGQGTLYLGDADWATAYPVQDGKAADLLLGNSELLWLTACWKAATCVNLKPKT
;
A
#
# COMPACT_ATOMS: atom_id res chain seq x y z
N MET A 1 -35.17 17.65 9.25
CA MET A 1 -33.78 17.41 9.66
C MET A 1 -33.04 16.96 8.43
N GLU A 2 -32.43 17.90 7.72
CA GLU A 2 -31.55 17.60 6.59
C GLU A 2 -30.29 16.96 7.15
N LYS A 3 -29.91 15.78 6.62
CA LYS A 3 -28.62 15.19 6.93
C LYS A 3 -27.58 16.07 6.27
N GLU A 4 -26.70 16.69 7.06
CA GLU A 4 -25.48 17.31 6.54
C GLU A 4 -24.73 16.22 5.76
N GLN A 5 -24.70 16.36 4.44
CA GLN A 5 -23.81 15.59 3.60
C GLN A 5 -22.41 16.16 3.85
N GLN A 6 -21.63 15.48 4.69
CA GLN A 6 -20.19 15.71 4.74
C GLN A 6 -19.64 15.46 3.34
N GLN A 7 -19.16 16.53 2.71
CA GLN A 7 -18.44 16.43 1.44
C GLN A 7 -17.14 15.66 1.73
N GLU A 8 -16.97 14.50 1.09
CA GLU A 8 -15.73 13.73 1.20
C GLU A 8 -14.57 14.59 0.67
N ALA A 9 -13.67 15.00 1.57
CA ALA A 9 -12.48 15.76 1.23
C ALA A 9 -11.33 14.78 1.05
N TYR A 10 -10.85 14.63 -0.18
CA TYR A 10 -9.70 13.78 -0.46
C TYR A 10 -8.41 14.41 0.08
N LEU A 11 -7.63 13.63 0.83
CA LEU A 11 -6.33 14.06 1.33
C LEU A 11 -5.22 13.89 0.28
N PHE A 12 -5.33 12.86 -0.56
CA PHE A 12 -4.33 12.50 -1.55
C PHE A 12 -4.97 11.73 -2.70
N GLN A 13 -4.69 12.14 -3.95
CA GLN A 13 -5.17 11.48 -5.16
C GLN A 13 -4.06 11.48 -6.20
N VAL A 14 -3.89 10.34 -6.87
CA VAL A 14 -2.85 10.10 -7.87
C VAL A 14 -3.43 9.31 -9.04
N THR A 15 -2.93 9.56 -10.23
CA THR A 15 -3.31 8.84 -11.45
C THR A 15 -2.34 7.70 -11.73
N ASN A 16 -2.78 6.68 -12.47
CA ASN A 16 -1.88 5.65 -12.98
C ASN A 16 -0.97 6.24 -14.07
N HIS A 17 0.33 6.08 -13.93
CA HIS A 17 1.34 6.54 -14.90
C HIS A 17 1.79 5.41 -15.85
N HIS A 18 1.31 4.18 -15.62
CA HIS A 18 1.65 3.00 -16.42
C HIS A 18 0.78 2.85 -17.66
N LEU A 19 1.31 2.16 -18.67
CA LEU A 19 0.61 1.90 -19.93
C LEU A 19 -0.63 1.02 -19.73
N SER A 20 -1.54 1.03 -20.71
CA SER A 20 -2.81 0.28 -20.65
C SER A 20 -2.70 -1.24 -20.47
N GLY A 21 -1.50 -1.81 -20.60
CA GLY A 21 -1.22 -3.23 -20.36
C GLY A 21 -0.89 -3.58 -18.90
N ALA A 22 -0.73 -2.59 -18.02
CA ALA A 22 -0.36 -2.76 -16.62
C ALA A 22 -1.51 -3.20 -15.69
N GLY A 23 -2.63 -3.66 -16.26
CA GLY A 23 -3.83 -4.00 -15.48
C GLY A 23 -4.58 -2.79 -14.91
N ILE A 24 -5.55 -3.07 -14.05
CA ILE A 24 -6.41 -2.05 -13.41
C ILE A 24 -5.87 -1.77 -12.00
N PRO A 25 -5.45 -0.53 -11.68
CA PRO A 25 -5.03 -0.15 -10.34
C PRO A 25 -6.08 -0.52 -9.27
N PRO A 26 -5.67 -1.05 -8.11
CA PRO A 26 -6.61 -1.30 -7.03
C PRO A 26 -7.23 0.02 -6.56
N GLN A 27 -8.52 -0.01 -6.25
CA GLN A 27 -9.17 1.09 -5.55
C GLN A 27 -8.84 0.97 -4.07
N VAL A 28 -8.05 1.91 -3.55
CA VAL A 28 -7.57 1.91 -2.17
C VAL A 28 -8.08 3.17 -1.49
N ASP A 29 -8.86 2.97 -0.43
CA ASP A 29 -9.38 4.02 0.44
C ASP A 29 -9.27 3.61 1.92
N ASP A 30 -9.66 4.53 2.80
CA ASP A 30 -9.65 4.37 4.25
C ASP A 30 -10.99 3.86 4.81
N LYS A 31 -11.92 3.40 3.95
CA LYS A 31 -13.25 2.95 4.40
C LYS A 31 -13.20 1.68 5.23
N GLN A 32 -12.20 0.82 5.01
CA GLN A 32 -11.93 -0.29 5.93
C GLN A 32 -10.95 0.18 7.02
N ALA A 33 -11.49 0.31 8.24
CA ALA A 33 -10.69 0.59 9.43
C ALA A 33 -9.66 -0.51 9.70
N GLY A 34 -8.58 -0.15 10.39
CA GLY A 34 -7.55 -1.13 10.77
C GLY A 34 -6.65 -1.54 9.61
N ARG A 35 -6.36 -0.62 8.69
CA ARG A 35 -5.32 -0.78 7.67
C ARG A 35 -4.26 0.32 7.76
N TYR A 36 -3.01 -0.04 7.51
CA TYR A 36 -1.97 0.91 7.10
C TYR A 36 -1.96 1.00 5.58
N LEU A 37 -1.89 2.21 5.05
CA LEU A 37 -1.83 2.49 3.61
C LEU A 37 -0.53 3.24 3.31
N GLY A 38 0.24 2.72 2.36
CA GLY A 38 1.45 3.35 1.83
C GLY A 38 1.33 3.52 0.32
N TYR A 39 1.71 4.70 -0.17
CA TYR A 39 1.93 4.96 -1.58
C TYR A 39 3.39 5.33 -1.82
N PHE A 40 3.93 4.92 -2.98
CA PHE A 40 5.26 5.28 -3.43
C PHE A 40 5.23 5.63 -4.91
N GLU A 41 6.00 6.67 -5.24
CA GLU A 41 6.36 7.02 -6.61
C GLU A 41 7.83 7.44 -6.64
N ASN A 42 8.58 7.01 -7.65
CA ASN A 42 9.98 7.41 -7.85
C ASN A 42 10.18 8.28 -9.11
N GLU A 43 11.41 8.70 -9.36
CA GLU A 43 11.77 9.56 -10.52
C GLU A 43 11.53 8.91 -11.89
N TYR A 44 11.31 7.59 -11.94
CA TYR A 44 11.00 6.82 -13.14
C TYR A 44 9.48 6.64 -13.35
N SER A 45 8.64 7.25 -12.51
CA SER A 45 7.19 7.06 -12.48
C SER A 45 6.74 5.65 -12.09
N GLU A 46 7.63 4.86 -11.46
CA GLU A 46 7.22 3.59 -10.86
C GLU A 46 6.27 3.87 -9.70
N GLN A 47 5.19 3.10 -9.62
CA GLN A 47 4.13 3.31 -8.66
C GLN A 47 3.87 2.02 -7.89
N LEU A 48 3.87 2.13 -6.56
CA LEU A 48 3.64 1.02 -5.65
C LEU A 48 2.59 1.41 -4.60
N ILE A 49 1.75 0.45 -4.24
CA ILE A 49 0.80 0.57 -3.13
C ILE A 49 1.01 -0.58 -2.16
N PHE A 50 1.24 -0.24 -0.89
CA PHE A 50 1.36 -1.21 0.19
C PHE A 50 0.17 -1.06 1.13
N ILE A 51 -0.46 -2.18 1.46
CA ILE A 51 -1.56 -2.26 2.41
C ILE A 51 -1.16 -3.28 3.48
N TYR A 52 -1.30 -2.92 4.75
CA TYR A 52 -1.20 -3.88 5.86
C TYR A 52 -2.52 -3.93 6.61
N ASP A 53 -3.12 -5.11 6.69
CA ASP A 53 -4.34 -5.36 7.44
C ASP A 53 -3.99 -5.83 8.86
N TYR A 54 -4.33 -5.02 9.86
CA TYR A 54 -4.04 -5.31 11.26
C TYR A 54 -4.86 -6.48 11.82
N SER A 55 -6.01 -6.80 11.23
CA SER A 55 -6.87 -7.89 11.69
C SER A 55 -6.31 -9.26 11.31
N SER A 56 -5.75 -9.37 10.11
CA SER A 56 -5.14 -10.59 9.58
C SER A 56 -3.62 -10.65 9.78
N GLY A 57 -2.98 -9.51 10.07
CA GLY A 57 -1.53 -9.39 10.18
C GLY A 57 -0.80 -9.53 8.85
N GLN A 58 -1.50 -9.36 7.73
CA GLN A 58 -1.01 -9.61 6.38
C GLN A 58 -0.72 -8.31 5.63
N GLY A 59 0.44 -8.26 4.97
CA GLY A 59 0.79 -7.20 4.03
C GLY A 59 0.50 -7.60 2.59
N THR A 60 0.13 -6.63 1.77
CA THR A 60 -0.10 -6.77 0.34
C THR A 60 0.57 -5.63 -0.40
N LEU A 61 1.24 -5.96 -1.51
CA LEU A 61 1.90 -5.00 -2.40
C LEU A 61 1.27 -5.09 -3.79
N TYR A 62 1.04 -3.93 -4.39
CA TYR A 62 0.66 -3.76 -5.78
C TYR A 62 1.69 -2.88 -6.46
N LEU A 63 2.02 -3.16 -7.72
CA LEU A 63 2.99 -2.41 -8.51
C LEU A 63 2.49 -2.26 -9.95
N GLY A 64 2.71 -1.10 -10.56
CA GLY A 64 2.33 -0.87 -11.95
C GLY A 64 3.07 -1.79 -12.93
N ASP A 65 4.37 -1.97 -12.74
CA ASP A 65 5.22 -2.79 -13.61
C ASP A 65 4.99 -4.31 -13.51
N ALA A 66 4.24 -4.75 -12.49
CA ALA A 66 4.00 -6.16 -12.21
C ALA A 66 2.51 -6.55 -12.32
N ASP A 67 1.75 -5.84 -13.17
CA ASP A 67 0.29 -5.94 -13.28
C ASP A 67 -0.44 -5.54 -11.99
N TRP A 68 -1.07 -4.37 -12.02
CA TRP A 68 -1.87 -3.83 -10.94
C TRP A 68 -2.95 -4.77 -10.39
N ALA A 69 -3.47 -5.69 -11.20
CA ALA A 69 -4.48 -6.65 -10.76
C ALA A 69 -3.91 -7.74 -9.85
N THR A 70 -2.57 -7.91 -9.83
CA THR A 70 -1.90 -8.92 -9.03
C THR A 70 -1.56 -8.38 -7.65
N ALA A 71 -2.10 -9.03 -6.62
CA ALA A 71 -1.80 -8.76 -5.22
C ALA A 71 -0.64 -9.63 -4.74
N TYR A 72 0.48 -9.02 -4.38
CA TYR A 72 1.66 -9.73 -3.90
C TYR A 72 1.70 -9.78 -2.37
N PRO A 73 1.75 -10.96 -1.74
CA PRO A 73 1.84 -11.06 -0.30
C PRO A 73 3.19 -10.54 0.19
N VAL A 74 3.15 -9.73 1.25
CA VAL A 74 4.34 -9.23 1.93
C VAL A 74 4.45 -9.86 3.31
N GLN A 75 5.61 -10.46 3.59
CA GLN A 75 5.95 -11.02 4.90
C GLN A 75 7.36 -10.56 5.29
N ASP A 76 7.54 -10.14 6.54
CA ASP A 76 8.80 -9.62 7.06
C ASP A 76 9.44 -8.53 6.18
N GLY A 77 8.59 -7.70 5.56
CA GLY A 77 9.01 -6.60 4.68
C GLY A 77 9.49 -7.05 3.30
N LYS A 78 9.16 -8.27 2.87
CA LYS A 78 9.57 -8.84 1.58
C LYS A 78 8.38 -9.37 0.81
N ALA A 79 8.37 -9.13 -0.50
CA ALA A 79 7.49 -9.81 -1.46
C ALA A 79 8.36 -10.78 -2.27
N ALA A 80 8.25 -12.09 -1.98
CA ALA A 80 9.24 -13.08 -2.44
C ALA A 80 9.29 -13.25 -3.97
N ASP A 81 8.17 -13.04 -4.65
CA ASP A 81 8.04 -13.27 -6.09
C ASP A 81 8.26 -11.99 -6.92
N LEU A 82 8.82 -10.94 -6.31
CA LEU A 82 9.04 -9.65 -6.95
C LEU A 82 10.50 -9.22 -6.90
N LEU A 83 10.99 -8.76 -8.04
CA LEU A 83 12.25 -8.05 -8.12
C LEU A 83 12.00 -6.56 -7.88
N LEU A 84 12.41 -6.07 -6.70
CA LEU A 84 12.33 -4.65 -6.35
C LEU A 84 13.70 -3.99 -6.48
N GLY A 85 13.71 -2.79 -7.03
CA GLY A 85 14.85 -1.88 -6.98
C GLY A 85 15.15 -1.41 -5.55
N ASN A 86 16.32 -0.79 -5.37
CA ASN A 86 16.78 -0.37 -4.06
C ASN A 86 15.82 0.60 -3.34
N SER A 87 15.27 1.58 -4.06
CA SER A 87 14.36 2.58 -3.50
C SER A 87 13.02 1.96 -3.07
N GLU A 88 12.48 1.06 -3.89
CA GLU A 88 11.25 0.31 -3.63
C GLU A 88 11.40 -0.59 -2.41
N LEU A 89 12.52 -1.33 -2.33
CA LEU A 89 12.81 -2.20 -1.19
C LEU A 89 12.97 -1.42 0.12
N LEU A 90 13.67 -0.28 0.07
CA LEU A 90 13.82 0.61 1.23
C LEU A 90 12.47 1.15 1.70
N TRP A 91 11.64 1.61 0.77
CA TRP A 91 10.30 2.10 1.07
C TRP A 91 9.40 0.99 1.64
N LEU A 92 9.39 -0.20 1.05
CA LEU A 92 8.60 -1.33 1.54
C LEU A 92 9.04 -1.73 2.96
N THR A 93 10.35 -1.75 3.21
CA THR A 93 10.91 -2.03 4.54
C THR A 93 10.46 -0.99 5.56
N ALA A 94 10.46 0.29 5.19
CA ALA A 94 10.00 1.37 6.05
C ALA A 94 8.50 1.23 6.37
N CYS A 95 7.68 0.96 5.35
CA CYS A 95 6.25 0.73 5.52
C CYS A 95 5.96 -0.48 6.42
N TRP A 96 6.65 -1.61 6.21
CA TRP A 96 6.49 -2.80 7.05
C TRP A 96 6.84 -2.50 8.51
N LYS A 97 7.94 -1.79 8.76
CA LYS A 97 8.32 -1.39 10.13
C LYS A 97 7.28 -0.44 10.74
N ALA A 98 6.84 0.58 10.01
CA ALA A 98 5.81 1.50 10.50
C ALA A 98 4.50 0.76 10.84
N ALA A 99 4.09 -0.18 10.00
CA ALA A 99 2.90 -0.98 10.21
C ALA A 99 3.04 -1.96 11.38
N THR A 100 4.19 -2.62 11.56
CA THR A 100 4.33 -3.74 12.51
C THR A 100 5.02 -3.42 13.83
N CYS A 101 5.76 -2.31 13.94
CA CYS A 101 6.53 -1.99 15.15
C CYS A 101 5.68 -1.57 16.37
N VAL A 102 4.35 -1.52 16.25
CA VAL A 102 3.45 -1.09 17.34
C VAL A 102 3.14 -2.16 18.40
N ASN A 103 3.66 -3.38 18.29
CA ASN A 103 3.31 -4.50 19.19
C ASN A 103 4.43 -5.06 20.09
N LEU A 104 5.49 -4.30 20.38
CA LEU A 104 6.34 -4.62 21.53
C LEU A 104 5.61 -4.19 22.83
N LYS A 105 4.59 -4.95 23.25
CA LYS A 105 4.19 -4.91 24.66
C LYS A 105 5.42 -5.28 25.49
N PRO A 106 5.81 -4.49 26.51
CA PRO A 106 6.84 -4.92 27.43
C PRO A 106 6.39 -6.24 28.06
N LYS A 107 7.28 -7.25 28.07
CA LYS A 107 7.05 -8.48 28.84
C LYS A 107 6.80 -8.06 30.29
N THR A 108 5.57 -8.27 30.77
CA THR A 108 5.21 -8.23 32.19
C THR A 108 5.89 -9.36 32.94
#